data_AF-A0A3S1UFX2-F1
#
_entry.id   AF-A0A3S1UFX2-F1
#
_cell.length_a   1.000
_cell.length_b   1.000
_cell.length_c   1.000
_cell.angle_alpha   90.00
_cell.angle_beta   90.00
_cell.angle_gamma   90.00
#
_symmetry.space_group_name_H-M   'P 1'
#
loop_
_entity.id
_entity.type
_entity.pdbx_description
1 polymer ?
#
loop_
_entity_poly.entity_id
_entity_poly.type
_entity_poly.pdbx_seq_one_letter_code
_entity_poly.pdbx_strand_id
1 'polypeptide(L)'
;MKPIYIDYLNALDIDALAMTDGEIIAAVEAGLVAQGKGQTVIEPRVHLEPDPSFHGHFNVLRGYVAPLDTAGVKIVGDYVDNYLHGLPSEFGILNLFDPRTGAPRAILDATVITDMRTGAVTAIGARHLARKNSKVLAHIGARGTAYWNVRLLDHLFDFDEIRVHSRRPESRDGFAAGLSADLGKTVTAVADWKSCIEGADIVVEASRLPEPQPLLKTEWIKPGALVVPYGTMSAVELSLTDIMQKMVVDDWGQCKGGKFGSLRAHVETGRLSEKTLHAELGQIAAGVAHEINQPVAAIRTYAENAGRFLDSGKTGSASGNLTSIVSMTERIGAITGTLRTFARRPGVAASPLPVREAIDGALSLLSGRIRDSGVTIVRPRGNASPVVMASRIRLEQILVNLLQNALDAMKDQPDPRIEIELAERDDRVLISVRDNGPGLGPEAAGNLFMPFQTTKEKGLGLGLVISQEIVQELGGTLRLDPGNGSGASFTIDLRRIE
;
A
#
# COMPACT_ATOMS: atom_id res chain seq x y z
N MET A 1 -36.01 -18.96 -7.21
CA MET A 1 -34.72 -18.26 -7.00
C MET A 1 -35.04 -16.76 -6.96
N LYS A 2 -34.43 -15.97 -6.06
CA LYS A 2 -34.64 -14.51 -6.09
C LYS A 2 -34.03 -13.94 -7.38
N PRO A 3 -34.66 -12.97 -8.05
CA PRO A 3 -34.07 -12.33 -9.23
C PRO A 3 -32.75 -11.64 -8.84
N ILE A 4 -31.75 -11.75 -9.71
CA ILE A 4 -30.47 -11.05 -9.61
C ILE A 4 -30.47 -9.99 -10.70
N TYR A 5 -30.25 -8.74 -10.33
CA TYR A 5 -30.14 -7.62 -11.26
C TYR A 5 -28.67 -7.24 -11.41
N ILE A 6 -28.25 -6.97 -12.64
CA ILE A 6 -26.88 -6.59 -12.99
C ILE A 6 -26.98 -5.33 -13.83
N ASP A 7 -26.33 -4.25 -13.39
CA ASP A 7 -26.25 -3.03 -14.15
C ASP A 7 -25.29 -3.21 -15.33
N TYR A 8 -25.68 -2.77 -16.51
CA TYR A 8 -24.83 -2.79 -17.69
C TYR A 8 -24.59 -1.37 -18.17
N LEU A 9 -23.33 -0.95 -18.21
CA LEU A 9 -22.92 0.35 -18.72
C LEU A 9 -22.01 0.12 -19.94
N ASN A 10 -22.49 0.48 -21.12
CA ASN A 10 -21.67 0.46 -22.33
C ASN A 10 -20.86 1.77 -22.46
N ALA A 11 -20.04 1.88 -23.50
CA ALA A 11 -19.20 3.06 -23.73
C ALA A 11 -20.00 4.38 -23.80
N LEU A 12 -21.19 4.38 -24.41
CA LEU A 12 -22.05 5.57 -24.49
C LEU A 12 -22.60 5.97 -23.12
N ASP A 13 -22.90 5.01 -22.26
CA ASP A 13 -23.33 5.28 -20.89
C ASP A 13 -22.19 5.89 -20.07
N ILE A 14 -20.96 5.37 -20.25
CA ILE A 14 -19.76 5.92 -19.61
C ILE A 14 -19.49 7.36 -20.09
N ASP A 15 -19.58 7.61 -21.40
CA ASP A 15 -19.39 8.95 -21.96
C ASP A 15 -20.46 9.93 -21.46
N ALA A 16 -21.71 9.46 -21.32
CA ALA A 16 -22.83 10.27 -20.81
C ALA A 16 -22.68 10.70 -19.34
N LEU A 17 -21.81 10.03 -18.56
CA LEU A 17 -21.48 10.48 -17.19
C LEU A 17 -20.75 11.82 -17.19
N ALA A 18 -20.06 12.18 -18.29
CA ALA A 18 -19.32 13.42 -18.45
C ALA A 18 -18.41 13.73 -17.25
N MET A 19 -17.69 12.72 -16.76
CA MET A 19 -16.84 12.82 -15.57
C MET A 19 -15.82 13.95 -15.73
N THR A 20 -15.76 14.82 -14.74
CA THR A 20 -14.82 15.93 -14.71
C THR A 20 -13.41 15.43 -14.37
N ASP A 21 -12.39 16.21 -14.78
CA ASP A 21 -10.99 15.91 -14.45
C ASP A 21 -10.78 15.77 -12.93
N GLY A 22 -11.45 16.61 -12.14
CA GLY A 22 -11.42 16.56 -10.68
C GLY A 22 -12.04 15.31 -10.09
N GLU A 23 -13.18 14.85 -10.62
CA GLU A 23 -13.82 13.58 -10.19
C GLU A 23 -12.95 12.37 -10.51
N ILE A 24 -12.34 12.34 -11.70
CA ILE A 24 -11.43 11.26 -12.11
C ILE A 24 -10.22 11.20 -11.17
N ILE A 25 -9.58 12.33 -10.90
CA ILE A 25 -8.42 12.42 -10.00
C ILE A 25 -8.83 12.00 -8.58
N ALA A 26 -9.94 12.52 -8.06
CA ALA A 26 -10.41 12.21 -6.71
C ALA A 26 -10.75 10.73 -6.52
N ALA A 27 -11.41 10.11 -7.51
CA ALA A 27 -11.77 8.69 -7.46
C ALA A 27 -10.51 7.80 -7.45
N VAL A 28 -9.52 8.10 -8.29
CA VAL A 28 -8.27 7.33 -8.34
C VAL A 28 -7.42 7.57 -7.10
N GLU A 29 -7.38 8.81 -6.60
CA GLU A 29 -6.71 9.14 -5.35
C GLU A 29 -7.31 8.39 -4.16
N ALA A 30 -8.64 8.31 -4.07
CA ALA A 30 -9.30 7.53 -3.01
C ALA A 30 -8.88 6.04 -3.05
N GLY A 31 -8.74 5.47 -4.26
CA GLY A 31 -8.19 4.12 -4.45
C GLY A 31 -6.74 3.98 -3.99
N LEU A 32 -5.88 4.94 -4.34
CA LEU A 32 -4.48 4.98 -3.91
C LEU A 32 -4.35 5.16 -2.39
N VAL A 33 -5.19 6.00 -1.79
CA VAL A 33 -5.25 6.18 -0.33
C VAL A 33 -5.68 4.89 0.36
N ALA A 34 -6.70 4.21 -0.18
CA ALA A 34 -7.11 2.91 0.34
C ALA A 34 -5.96 1.89 0.24
N GLN A 35 -5.25 1.84 -0.90
CA GLN A 35 -4.08 0.98 -1.07
C GLN A 35 -2.98 1.32 -0.06
N GLY A 36 -2.65 2.60 0.10
CA GLY A 36 -1.66 3.09 1.06
C GLY A 36 -2.01 2.79 2.50
N LYS A 37 -3.29 2.68 2.83
CA LYS A 37 -3.78 2.27 4.16
C LYS A 37 -3.94 0.76 4.30
N GLY A 38 -3.62 -0.02 3.26
CA GLY A 38 -3.80 -1.46 3.27
C GLY A 38 -5.24 -1.94 3.09
N GLN A 39 -6.16 -1.06 2.74
CA GLN A 39 -7.59 -1.36 2.64
C GLN A 39 -7.98 -1.93 1.27
N THR A 40 -7.02 -2.52 0.56
CA THR A 40 -7.22 -3.11 -0.76
C THR A 40 -6.61 -4.50 -0.84
N VAL A 41 -7.28 -5.42 -1.52
CA VAL A 41 -6.65 -6.64 -2.01
C VAL A 41 -6.31 -6.43 -3.47
N ILE A 42 -5.03 -6.55 -3.81
CA ILE A 42 -4.54 -6.45 -5.19
C ILE A 42 -3.84 -7.76 -5.52
N GLU A 43 -4.50 -8.59 -6.32
CA GLU A 43 -3.92 -9.86 -6.73
C GLU A 43 -2.94 -9.67 -7.89
N PRO A 44 -1.93 -10.56 -8.04
CA PRO A 44 -1.08 -10.55 -9.21
C PRO A 44 -1.90 -10.63 -10.50
N ARG A 45 -1.52 -9.79 -11.45
CA ARG A 45 -2.05 -9.82 -12.80
C ARG A 45 -1.76 -11.17 -13.46
N VAL A 46 -2.76 -11.71 -14.14
CA VAL A 46 -2.64 -12.92 -14.96
C VAL A 46 -2.69 -12.53 -16.44
N HIS A 47 -1.82 -13.15 -17.24
CA HIS A 47 -1.79 -12.97 -18.69
C HIS A 47 -2.36 -14.21 -19.39
N LEU A 48 -3.17 -13.97 -20.42
CA LEU A 48 -3.59 -14.99 -21.37
C LEU A 48 -3.10 -14.56 -22.76
N GLU A 49 -2.26 -15.38 -23.37
CA GLU A 49 -1.77 -15.20 -24.74
C GLU A 49 -2.44 -16.26 -25.61
N PRO A 50 -3.46 -15.91 -26.41
CA PRO A 50 -4.20 -16.90 -27.19
C PRO A 50 -3.33 -17.57 -28.25
N ASP A 51 -2.52 -16.77 -28.96
CA ASP A 51 -1.58 -17.23 -29.98
C ASP A 51 -0.43 -16.19 -30.13
N PRO A 52 0.85 -16.62 -30.17
CA PRO A 52 1.98 -15.70 -30.35
C PRO A 52 1.90 -14.84 -31.63
N SER A 53 1.25 -15.35 -32.69
CA SER A 53 1.10 -14.64 -33.98
C SER A 53 0.13 -13.47 -33.93
N PHE A 54 -0.72 -13.38 -32.90
CA PHE A 54 -1.71 -12.30 -32.79
C PHE A 54 -1.13 -10.99 -32.25
N HIS A 55 0.14 -11.01 -31.80
CA HIS A 55 0.83 -9.85 -31.22
C HIS A 55 -0.03 -9.10 -30.18
N GLY A 56 -0.67 -9.87 -29.30
CA GLY A 56 -1.58 -9.36 -28.30
C GLY A 56 -1.81 -10.34 -27.17
N HIS A 57 -2.31 -9.83 -26.07
CA HIS A 57 -2.56 -10.62 -24.87
C HIS A 57 -3.72 -10.03 -24.07
N PHE A 58 -4.34 -10.84 -23.23
CA PHE A 58 -5.31 -10.40 -22.24
C PHE A 58 -4.65 -10.25 -20.88
N ASN A 59 -5.06 -9.21 -20.17
CA ASN A 59 -4.70 -8.94 -18.78
C ASN A 59 -5.95 -9.14 -17.93
N VAL A 60 -5.87 -10.02 -16.94
CA VAL A 60 -6.92 -10.21 -15.92
C VAL A 60 -6.44 -9.61 -14.61
N LEU A 61 -7.10 -8.54 -14.19
CA LEU A 61 -6.80 -7.79 -12.97
C LEU A 61 -7.92 -7.99 -11.97
N ARG A 62 -7.58 -8.39 -10.75
CA ARG A 62 -8.54 -8.75 -9.71
C ARG A 62 -8.22 -7.96 -8.45
N GLY A 63 -9.25 -7.45 -7.80
CA GLY A 63 -9.05 -6.77 -6.55
C GLY A 63 -10.33 -6.49 -5.78
N TYR A 64 -10.13 -5.99 -4.58
CA TYR A 64 -11.18 -5.54 -3.68
C TYR A 64 -10.74 -4.23 -3.04
N VAL A 65 -11.69 -3.30 -2.90
CA VAL A 65 -11.46 -2.00 -2.27
C VAL A 65 -12.44 -1.88 -1.10
N ALA A 66 -11.92 -1.98 0.13
CA ALA A 66 -12.77 -2.06 1.32
C ALA A 66 -13.64 -0.82 1.56
N PRO A 67 -13.15 0.42 1.38
CA PRO A 67 -13.99 1.60 1.53
C PRO A 67 -15.14 1.68 0.53
N LEU A 68 -15.02 1.02 -0.63
CA LEU A 68 -16.07 0.95 -1.66
C LEU A 68 -16.95 -0.29 -1.50
N ASP A 69 -16.62 -1.20 -0.57
CA ASP A 69 -17.32 -2.46 -0.35
C ASP A 69 -17.60 -3.24 -1.66
N THR A 70 -16.59 -3.28 -2.53
CA THR A 70 -16.75 -3.79 -3.91
C THR A 70 -15.53 -4.60 -4.32
N ALA A 71 -15.78 -5.83 -4.78
CA ALA A 71 -14.80 -6.66 -5.47
C ALA A 71 -14.95 -6.47 -6.98
N GLY A 72 -13.84 -6.56 -7.73
CA GLY A 72 -13.85 -6.33 -9.16
C GLY A 72 -12.86 -7.18 -9.93
N VAL A 73 -13.24 -7.51 -11.16
CA VAL A 73 -12.38 -8.17 -12.14
C VAL A 73 -12.41 -7.38 -13.44
N LYS A 74 -11.25 -6.83 -13.83
CA LYS A 74 -11.07 -6.17 -15.11
C LYS A 74 -10.36 -7.11 -16.07
N ILE A 75 -10.92 -7.27 -17.27
CA ILE A 75 -10.30 -7.99 -18.37
C ILE A 75 -9.96 -6.97 -19.44
N VAL A 76 -8.69 -6.88 -19.83
CA VAL A 76 -8.23 -5.95 -20.87
C VAL A 76 -7.48 -6.72 -21.95
N GLY A 77 -7.97 -6.69 -23.18
CA GLY A 77 -7.21 -7.15 -24.34
C GLY A 77 -6.30 -6.02 -24.82
N ASP A 78 -4.99 -6.28 -24.88
CA ASP A 78 -3.98 -5.33 -25.38
C ASP A 78 -3.30 -5.91 -26.63
N TYR A 79 -3.61 -5.33 -27.79
CA TYR A 79 -3.20 -5.81 -29.11
C TYR A 79 -2.42 -4.73 -29.86
N VAL A 80 -1.24 -5.10 -30.36
CA VAL A 80 -0.34 -4.16 -31.05
C VAL A 80 -0.94 -3.74 -32.38
N ASP A 81 -1.47 -4.70 -33.14
CA ASP A 81 -1.83 -4.52 -34.55
C ASP A 81 -3.25 -4.00 -34.78
N ASN A 82 -4.01 -3.71 -33.71
CA ASN A 82 -5.37 -3.16 -33.81
C ASN A 82 -5.47 -1.87 -34.63
N TYR A 83 -4.40 -1.06 -34.66
CA TYR A 83 -4.37 0.16 -35.48
C TYR A 83 -4.50 -0.12 -36.98
N LEU A 84 -4.11 -1.31 -37.47
CA LEU A 84 -4.28 -1.72 -38.87
C LEU A 84 -5.76 -1.90 -39.23
N HIS A 85 -6.61 -2.07 -38.22
CA HIS A 85 -8.05 -2.24 -38.36
C HIS A 85 -8.85 -1.00 -37.93
N GLY A 86 -8.18 0.11 -37.61
CA GLY A 86 -8.83 1.31 -37.07
C GLY A 86 -9.43 1.12 -35.67
N LEU A 87 -8.97 0.12 -34.92
CA LEU A 87 -9.43 -0.17 -33.55
C LEU A 87 -8.45 0.41 -32.51
N PRO A 88 -8.93 0.75 -31.30
CA PRO A 88 -8.04 1.07 -30.19
C PRO A 88 -7.15 -0.13 -29.84
N SER A 89 -5.96 0.16 -29.30
CA SER A 89 -5.03 -0.88 -28.86
C SER A 89 -5.56 -1.73 -27.71
N GLU A 90 -6.38 -1.12 -26.86
CA GLU A 90 -6.91 -1.76 -25.66
C GLU A 90 -8.44 -1.77 -25.71
N PHE A 91 -9.03 -2.89 -25.29
CA PHE A 91 -10.46 -3.02 -25.00
C PHE A 91 -10.62 -3.59 -23.60
N GLY A 92 -11.47 -2.95 -22.79
CA GLY A 92 -11.65 -3.32 -21.39
C GLY A 92 -13.10 -3.63 -21.03
N ILE A 93 -13.30 -4.66 -20.21
CA ILE A 93 -14.56 -4.88 -19.47
C ILE A 93 -14.22 -4.97 -17.98
N LEU A 94 -15.04 -4.32 -17.14
CA LEU A 94 -14.98 -4.39 -15.69
C LEU A 94 -16.24 -5.05 -15.14
N ASN A 95 -16.08 -6.12 -14.40
CA ASN A 95 -17.15 -6.77 -13.66
C ASN A 95 -17.02 -6.42 -12.17
N LEU A 96 -18.12 -5.99 -11.55
CA LEU A 96 -18.18 -5.63 -10.13
C LEU A 96 -19.09 -6.61 -9.38
N PHE A 97 -18.70 -6.93 -8.14
CA PHE A 97 -19.33 -7.95 -7.32
C PHE A 97 -19.48 -7.48 -5.87
N ASP A 98 -20.53 -7.98 -5.23
CA ASP A 98 -20.67 -7.93 -3.78
C ASP A 98 -19.61 -8.84 -3.13
N PRO A 99 -18.71 -8.31 -2.27
CA PRO A 99 -17.58 -9.08 -1.75
C PRO A 99 -17.98 -10.16 -0.73
N ARG A 100 -19.20 -10.11 -0.17
CA ARG A 100 -19.66 -11.04 0.88
C ARG A 100 -20.43 -12.22 0.29
N THR A 101 -21.14 -11.98 -0.80
CA THR A 101 -22.03 -12.97 -1.42
C THR A 101 -21.55 -13.45 -2.79
N GLY A 102 -20.62 -12.72 -3.42
CA GLY A 102 -20.19 -12.98 -4.79
C GLY A 102 -21.24 -12.60 -5.85
N ALA A 103 -22.37 -12.00 -5.45
CA ALA A 103 -23.41 -11.61 -6.39
C ALA A 103 -22.89 -10.52 -7.35
N PRO A 104 -23.11 -10.65 -8.67
CA PRO A 104 -22.72 -9.61 -9.63
C PRO A 104 -23.56 -8.35 -9.40
N ARG A 105 -22.89 -7.20 -9.46
CA ARG A 105 -23.52 -5.87 -9.34
C ARG A 105 -23.57 -5.17 -10.69
N ALA A 106 -22.45 -5.13 -11.42
CA ALA A 106 -22.37 -4.41 -12.68
C ALA A 106 -21.35 -4.99 -13.66
N ILE A 107 -21.58 -4.75 -14.95
CA ILE A 107 -20.66 -5.01 -16.06
C ILE A 107 -20.52 -3.70 -16.82
N LEU A 108 -19.29 -3.20 -16.96
CA LEU A 108 -19.01 -1.89 -17.54
C LEU A 108 -17.99 -2.00 -18.68
N ASP A 109 -18.16 -1.19 -19.73
CA ASP A 109 -17.03 -0.85 -20.60
C ASP A 109 -15.95 -0.16 -19.77
N ALA A 110 -14.74 -0.67 -19.85
CA ALA A 110 -13.58 -0.17 -19.10
C ALA A 110 -12.47 0.31 -20.02
N THR A 111 -12.76 0.54 -21.30
CA THR A 111 -11.79 0.97 -22.31
C THR A 111 -11.32 2.39 -22.00
N VAL A 112 -12.23 3.36 -22.01
CA VAL A 112 -11.91 4.76 -21.70
C VAL A 112 -11.54 4.95 -20.23
N ILE A 113 -12.18 4.19 -19.32
CA ILE A 113 -11.83 4.19 -17.88
C ILE A 113 -10.36 3.82 -17.68
N THR A 114 -9.84 2.87 -18.47
CA THR A 114 -8.43 2.46 -18.38
C THR A 114 -7.48 3.57 -18.77
N ASP A 115 -7.83 4.40 -19.75
CA ASP A 115 -7.05 5.57 -20.15
C ASP A 115 -7.10 6.66 -19.07
N MET A 116 -8.30 7.06 -18.66
CA MET A 116 -8.54 8.10 -17.62
C MET A 116 -7.77 7.79 -16.34
N ARG A 117 -7.94 6.58 -15.79
CA ARG A 117 -7.30 6.20 -14.52
C ARG A 117 -5.78 6.14 -14.64
N THR A 118 -5.24 5.78 -15.80
CA THR A 118 -3.78 5.72 -16.02
C THR A 118 -3.21 7.14 -16.03
N GLY A 119 -3.89 8.08 -16.69
CA GLY A 119 -3.54 9.51 -16.62
C GLY A 119 -3.59 10.07 -15.20
N ALA A 120 -4.64 9.71 -14.45
CA ALA A 120 -4.84 10.19 -13.09
C ALA A 120 -3.73 9.71 -12.13
N VAL A 121 -3.29 8.45 -12.23
CA VAL A 121 -2.17 7.93 -11.43
C VAL A 121 -0.90 8.77 -11.66
N THR A 122 -0.57 9.09 -12.91
CA THR A 122 0.57 9.97 -13.23
C THR A 122 0.37 11.37 -12.64
N ALA A 123 -0.81 11.98 -12.82
CA ALA A 123 -1.11 13.32 -12.34
C ALA A 123 -1.02 13.43 -10.81
N ILE A 124 -1.56 12.44 -10.09
CA ILE A 124 -1.47 12.33 -8.63
C ILE A 124 -0.01 12.18 -8.21
N GLY A 125 0.76 11.29 -8.86
CA GLY A 125 2.20 11.15 -8.63
C GLY A 125 2.95 12.47 -8.81
N ALA A 126 2.66 13.20 -9.89
CA ALA A 126 3.26 14.49 -10.16
C ALA A 126 2.92 15.53 -9.10
N ARG A 127 1.67 15.62 -8.64
CA ARG A 127 1.24 16.55 -7.59
C ARG A 127 2.06 16.41 -6.30
N HIS A 128 2.51 15.20 -5.98
CA HIS A 128 3.31 14.93 -4.78
C HIS A 128 4.83 15.01 -5.02
N LEU A 129 5.31 14.73 -6.23
CA LEU A 129 6.73 14.53 -6.51
C LEU A 129 7.36 15.63 -7.36
N ALA A 130 6.60 16.27 -8.23
CA ALA A 130 7.08 17.37 -9.05
C ALA A 130 7.16 18.67 -8.24
N ARG A 131 7.95 19.63 -8.74
CA ARG A 131 7.99 20.97 -8.15
C ARG A 131 6.64 21.66 -8.39
N LYS A 132 6.16 22.41 -7.38
CA LYS A 132 4.89 23.16 -7.49
C LYS A 132 4.89 24.20 -8.62
N ASN A 133 6.07 24.66 -9.03
CA ASN A 133 6.25 25.62 -10.11
C ASN A 133 6.75 24.96 -11.42
N SER A 134 6.50 23.66 -11.62
CA SER A 134 6.76 23.01 -12.90
C SER A 134 5.93 23.68 -13.99
N LYS A 135 6.58 24.12 -15.08
CA LYS A 135 5.96 24.89 -16.17
C LYS A 135 6.11 24.26 -17.55
N VAL A 136 6.99 23.26 -17.67
CA VAL A 136 7.24 22.57 -18.93
C VAL A 136 6.95 21.09 -18.80
N LEU A 137 6.02 20.59 -19.62
CA LEU A 137 5.70 19.17 -19.76
C LEU A 137 6.28 18.61 -21.06
N ALA A 138 7.02 17.51 -20.96
CA ALA A 138 7.43 16.67 -22.08
C ALA A 138 6.70 15.33 -22.03
N HIS A 139 6.05 14.93 -23.12
CA HIS A 139 5.34 13.66 -23.20
C HIS A 139 5.76 12.85 -24.43
N ILE A 140 6.30 11.65 -24.21
CA ILE A 140 6.61 10.70 -25.27
C ILE A 140 5.48 9.68 -25.40
N GLY A 141 4.95 9.53 -26.61
CA GLY A 141 3.79 8.70 -26.93
C GLY A 141 2.53 9.54 -27.17
N ALA A 142 1.66 9.04 -28.06
CA ALA A 142 0.49 9.75 -28.57
C ALA A 142 -0.75 8.82 -28.65
N ARG A 143 -1.08 8.15 -27.53
CA ARG A 143 -2.19 7.17 -27.40
C ARG A 143 -3.28 7.67 -26.43
N GLY A 144 -4.35 6.90 -26.22
CA GLY A 144 -5.44 7.23 -25.29
C GLY A 144 -4.95 7.55 -23.87
N THR A 145 -4.11 6.69 -23.28
CA THR A 145 -3.44 6.97 -21.99
C THR A 145 -2.61 8.25 -22.00
N ALA A 146 -1.95 8.58 -23.13
CA ALA A 146 -1.17 9.80 -23.28
C ALA A 146 -2.05 11.06 -23.23
N TYR A 147 -3.24 11.00 -23.84
CA TYR A 147 -4.20 12.10 -23.83
C TYR A 147 -4.56 12.48 -22.39
N TRP A 148 -5.00 11.49 -21.61
CA TRP A 148 -5.39 11.70 -20.22
C TRP A 148 -4.21 12.04 -19.31
N ASN A 149 -2.99 11.60 -19.62
CA ASN A 149 -1.79 12.08 -18.91
C ASN A 149 -1.62 13.59 -19.10
N VAL A 150 -1.57 14.05 -20.36
CA VAL A 150 -1.34 15.47 -20.65
C VAL A 150 -2.47 16.32 -20.08
N ARG A 151 -3.73 15.94 -20.31
CA ARG A 151 -4.91 16.67 -19.83
C ARG A 151 -4.94 16.81 -18.31
N LEU A 152 -4.79 15.72 -17.57
CA LEU A 152 -4.89 15.76 -16.11
C LEU A 152 -3.65 16.39 -15.46
N LEU A 153 -2.46 16.27 -16.08
CA LEU A 153 -1.28 17.01 -15.62
C LEU A 153 -1.47 18.52 -15.85
N ASP A 154 -1.96 18.95 -17.01
CA ASP A 154 -2.19 20.37 -17.29
C ASP A 154 -3.27 20.96 -16.38
N HIS A 155 -4.33 20.20 -16.08
CA HIS A 155 -5.34 20.57 -15.09
C HIS A 155 -4.73 20.89 -13.70
N LEU A 156 -3.68 20.18 -13.28
CA LEU A 156 -3.06 20.36 -11.97
C LEU A 156 -1.94 21.41 -11.93
N PHE A 157 -1.22 21.61 -13.04
CA PHE A 157 0.00 22.42 -13.08
C PHE A 157 -0.12 23.70 -13.90
N ASP A 158 -1.11 23.78 -14.79
CA ASP A 158 -1.27 24.86 -15.78
C ASP A 158 0.06 25.19 -16.46
N PHE A 159 0.49 24.29 -17.36
CA PHE A 159 1.79 24.40 -18.02
C PHE A 159 1.82 25.58 -18.99
N ASP A 160 2.98 26.24 -19.04
CA ASP A 160 3.27 27.30 -20.00
C ASP A 160 3.69 26.68 -21.35
N GLU A 161 4.28 25.48 -21.32
CA GLU A 161 4.73 24.74 -22.50
C GLU A 161 4.44 23.24 -22.36
N ILE A 162 3.81 22.66 -23.39
CA ILE A 162 3.59 21.22 -23.53
C ILE A 162 4.21 20.74 -24.84
N ARG A 163 5.12 19.76 -24.76
CA ARG A 163 5.78 19.15 -25.91
C ARG A 163 5.41 17.68 -26.01
N VAL A 164 5.12 17.23 -27.22
CA VAL A 164 4.77 15.83 -27.49
C VAL A 164 5.62 15.26 -28.62
N HIS A 165 6.07 14.02 -28.44
CA HIS A 165 6.78 13.28 -29.48
C HIS A 165 6.22 11.86 -29.63
N SER A 166 6.14 11.39 -30.87
CA SER A 166 5.85 9.99 -31.23
C SER A 166 6.55 9.68 -32.54
N ARG A 167 6.95 8.41 -32.74
CA ARG A 167 7.69 7.96 -33.92
C ARG A 167 6.95 8.21 -35.23
N ARG A 168 5.61 8.13 -35.21
CA ARG A 168 4.75 8.33 -36.39
C ARG A 168 4.31 9.80 -36.45
N PRO A 169 4.73 10.58 -37.46
CA PRO A 169 4.36 12.00 -37.57
C PRO A 169 2.85 12.22 -37.58
N GLU A 170 2.10 11.43 -38.35
CA GLU A 170 0.63 11.51 -38.42
C GLU A 170 -0.05 11.35 -37.05
N SER A 171 0.43 10.42 -36.22
CA SER A 171 -0.07 10.18 -34.87
C SER A 171 0.35 11.29 -33.92
N ARG A 172 1.61 11.76 -34.01
CA ARG A 172 2.14 12.85 -33.20
C ARG A 172 1.40 14.15 -33.45
N ASP A 173 1.26 14.53 -34.72
CA ASP A 173 0.74 15.82 -35.14
C ASP A 173 -0.78 15.88 -34.90
N GLY A 174 -1.50 14.79 -35.20
CA GLY A 174 -2.92 14.67 -34.88
C GLY A 174 -3.20 14.72 -33.38
N PHE A 175 -2.37 14.06 -32.57
CA PHE A 175 -2.48 14.08 -31.11
C PHE A 175 -2.23 15.47 -30.51
N ALA A 176 -1.18 16.17 -30.98
CA ALA A 176 -0.88 17.54 -30.57
C ALA A 176 -2.01 18.50 -30.94
N ALA A 177 -2.54 18.40 -32.16
CA ALA A 177 -3.66 19.23 -32.61
C ALA A 177 -4.93 18.98 -31.79
N GLY A 178 -5.25 17.71 -31.52
CA GLY A 178 -6.41 17.32 -30.71
C GLY A 178 -6.34 17.86 -29.28
N LEU A 179 -5.19 17.67 -28.60
CA LEU A 179 -4.98 18.24 -27.27
C LEU A 179 -4.98 19.77 -27.27
N SER A 180 -4.44 20.41 -28.32
CA SER A 180 -4.44 21.87 -28.39
C SER A 180 -5.87 22.44 -28.46
N ALA A 181 -6.74 21.78 -29.23
CA ALA A 181 -8.14 22.15 -29.34
C ALA A 181 -8.89 21.93 -28.02
N ASP A 182 -8.63 20.82 -27.33
CA ASP A 182 -9.29 20.47 -26.07
C ASP A 182 -8.85 21.36 -24.90
N LEU A 183 -7.55 21.60 -24.76
CA LEU A 183 -6.98 22.39 -23.66
C LEU A 183 -7.07 23.90 -23.87
N GLY A 184 -7.39 24.34 -25.10
CA GLY A 184 -7.41 25.76 -25.46
C GLY A 184 -6.04 26.44 -25.42
N LYS A 185 -4.94 25.66 -25.49
CA LYS A 185 -3.55 26.15 -25.48
C LYS A 185 -2.68 25.33 -26.44
N THR A 186 -1.56 25.89 -26.88
CA THR A 186 -0.69 25.22 -27.85
C THR A 186 0.03 24.02 -27.25
N VAL A 187 -0.15 22.84 -27.86
CA VAL A 187 0.67 21.64 -27.63
C VAL A 187 1.60 21.44 -28.82
N THR A 188 2.91 21.47 -28.58
CA THR A 188 3.93 21.47 -29.63
C THR A 188 4.36 20.05 -29.98
N ALA A 189 4.10 19.61 -31.21
CA ALA A 189 4.65 18.39 -31.77
C ALA A 189 6.13 18.59 -32.14
N VAL A 190 7.03 17.77 -31.58
CA VAL A 190 8.49 17.89 -31.82
C VAL A 190 9.07 16.70 -32.59
N ALA A 191 10.20 16.94 -33.26
CA ALA A 191 10.79 16.01 -34.21
C ALA A 191 11.41 14.77 -33.57
N ASP A 192 11.95 14.89 -32.36
CA ASP A 192 12.74 13.85 -31.71
C ASP A 192 12.58 13.85 -30.19
N TRP A 193 13.13 12.81 -29.55
CA TRP A 193 13.08 12.62 -28.11
C TRP A 193 13.81 13.72 -27.34
N LYS A 194 14.99 14.15 -27.83
CA LYS A 194 15.85 15.09 -27.12
C LYS A 194 15.18 16.46 -27.02
N SER A 195 14.73 17.01 -28.14
CA SER A 195 13.98 18.28 -28.20
C SER A 195 12.69 18.24 -27.39
N CYS A 196 12.07 17.07 -27.24
CA CYS A 196 10.94 16.90 -26.35
C CYS A 196 11.34 17.03 -24.88
N ILE A 197 12.37 16.29 -24.46
CA ILE A 197 12.69 16.03 -23.05
C ILE A 197 13.55 17.14 -22.43
N GLU A 198 14.51 17.67 -23.18
CA GLU A 198 15.55 18.56 -22.65
C GLU A 198 14.94 19.84 -22.04
N GLY A 199 15.31 20.11 -20.79
CA GLY A 199 14.81 21.29 -20.05
C GLY A 199 13.40 21.18 -19.47
N ALA A 200 12.68 20.07 -19.70
CA ALA A 200 11.34 19.86 -19.12
C ALA A 200 11.37 19.67 -17.60
N ASP A 201 10.31 20.10 -16.92
CA ASP A 201 10.15 19.93 -15.48
C ASP A 201 9.47 18.59 -15.14
N ILE A 202 8.57 18.14 -16.01
CA ILE A 202 7.92 16.83 -15.93
C ILE A 202 8.12 16.12 -17.27
N VAL A 203 8.63 14.90 -17.22
CA VAL A 203 8.87 14.03 -18.38
C VAL A 203 8.04 12.77 -18.22
N VAL A 204 7.14 12.52 -19.16
CA VAL A 204 6.34 11.29 -19.20
C VAL A 204 6.79 10.45 -20.38
N GLU A 205 7.11 9.18 -20.12
CA GLU A 205 7.48 8.22 -21.15
C GLU A 205 6.41 7.11 -21.23
N ALA A 206 5.68 7.10 -22.35
CA ALA A 206 4.55 6.21 -22.63
C ALA A 206 4.63 5.57 -24.03
N SER A 207 5.84 5.39 -24.54
CA SER A 207 6.08 4.80 -25.86
C SER A 207 5.66 3.32 -25.89
N ARG A 208 5.43 2.82 -27.11
CA ARG A 208 5.17 1.40 -27.35
C ARG A 208 6.33 0.84 -28.15
N LEU A 209 7.15 0.02 -27.51
CA LEU A 209 8.29 -0.64 -28.13
C LEU A 209 8.01 -2.15 -28.26
N PRO A 210 8.47 -2.80 -29.34
CA PRO A 210 8.36 -4.25 -29.47
C PRO A 210 9.32 -4.98 -28.51
N GLU A 211 10.41 -4.32 -28.12
CA GLU A 211 11.44 -4.82 -27.22
C GLU A 211 12.04 -3.65 -26.41
N PRO A 212 12.68 -3.90 -25.25
CA PRO A 212 13.35 -2.86 -24.49
C PRO A 212 14.44 -2.14 -25.31
N GLN A 213 14.38 -0.81 -25.40
CA GLN A 213 15.38 0.01 -26.09
C GLN A 213 15.60 1.34 -25.34
N PRO A 214 16.81 1.67 -24.87
CA PRO A 214 17.06 2.84 -24.03
C PRO A 214 17.10 4.15 -24.86
N LEU A 215 15.93 4.61 -25.31
CA LEU A 215 15.74 5.81 -26.12
C LEU A 215 15.74 7.10 -25.29
N LEU A 216 15.23 7.07 -24.06
CA LEU A 216 15.31 8.18 -23.11
C LEU A 216 16.71 8.18 -22.47
N LYS A 217 17.48 9.23 -22.77
CA LYS A 217 18.85 9.41 -22.26
C LYS A 217 18.88 10.14 -20.94
N THR A 218 19.71 9.63 -20.03
CA THR A 218 19.89 10.17 -18.67
C THR A 218 20.38 11.61 -18.69
N GLU A 219 21.28 11.93 -19.64
CA GLU A 219 21.87 13.27 -19.80
C GLU A 219 20.87 14.36 -20.20
N TRP A 220 19.70 14.01 -20.74
CA TRP A 220 18.67 14.98 -21.13
C TRP A 220 17.79 15.43 -19.97
N ILE A 221 17.88 14.73 -18.83
CA ILE A 221 17.03 14.99 -17.67
C ILE A 221 17.59 16.17 -16.86
N LYS A 222 16.80 17.24 -16.79
CA LYS A 222 17.10 18.43 -15.99
C LYS A 222 17.12 18.08 -14.49
N PRO A 223 18.06 18.63 -13.69
CA PRO A 223 18.04 18.49 -12.24
C PRO A 223 16.70 18.96 -11.63
N GLY A 224 16.12 18.12 -10.76
CA GLY A 224 14.84 18.40 -10.13
C GLY A 224 13.63 18.23 -11.05
N ALA A 225 13.79 17.58 -12.20
CA ALA A 225 12.68 17.10 -13.01
C ALA A 225 12.06 15.83 -12.41
N LEU A 226 10.76 15.65 -12.65
CA LEU A 226 10.08 14.38 -12.42
C LEU A 226 10.09 13.58 -13.72
N VAL A 227 10.45 12.30 -13.65
CA VAL A 227 10.39 11.37 -14.78
C VAL A 227 9.41 10.25 -14.45
N VAL A 228 8.41 10.03 -15.30
CA VAL A 228 7.38 8.99 -15.14
C VAL A 228 7.41 8.06 -16.35
N PRO A 229 8.26 7.00 -16.33
CA PRO A 229 8.25 5.99 -17.37
C PRO A 229 7.24 4.90 -17.02
N TYR A 230 6.26 4.65 -17.89
CA TYR A 230 5.25 3.59 -17.68
C TYR A 230 4.98 2.73 -18.91
N GLY A 231 5.82 2.83 -19.95
CA GLY A 231 5.77 1.94 -21.10
C GLY A 231 5.83 0.45 -20.70
N THR A 232 5.10 -0.41 -21.42
CA THR A 232 5.09 -1.87 -21.22
C THR A 232 6.49 -2.46 -21.40
N MET A 233 7.24 -1.93 -22.37
CA MET A 233 8.65 -2.22 -22.61
C MET A 233 9.50 -1.03 -22.17
N SER A 234 10.68 -1.29 -21.61
CA SER A 234 11.55 -0.23 -21.10
C SER A 234 12.12 0.63 -22.23
N ALA A 235 11.93 1.94 -22.12
CA ALA A 235 12.53 2.93 -23.01
C ALA A 235 13.71 3.69 -22.37
N VAL A 236 14.07 3.37 -21.12
CA VAL A 236 14.96 4.21 -20.29
C VAL A 236 16.29 3.54 -20.02
N GLU A 237 17.35 4.34 -19.88
CA GLU A 237 18.68 3.85 -19.52
C GLU A 237 18.76 3.32 -18.08
N LEU A 238 19.63 2.33 -17.85
CA LEU A 238 19.94 1.85 -16.49
C LEU A 238 20.54 2.95 -15.61
N SER A 239 21.27 3.89 -16.20
CA SER A 239 21.86 5.04 -15.52
C SER A 239 20.84 6.08 -15.08
N LEU A 240 19.57 6.00 -15.50
CA LEU A 240 18.53 6.92 -15.05
C LEU A 240 18.46 6.96 -13.52
N THR A 241 18.64 5.82 -12.85
CA THR A 241 18.60 5.75 -11.37
C THR A 241 19.80 6.42 -10.70
N ASP A 242 20.90 6.65 -11.42
CA ASP A 242 22.11 7.26 -10.86
C ASP A 242 21.91 8.75 -10.55
N ILE A 243 20.93 9.38 -11.22
CA ILE A 243 20.60 10.80 -11.04
C ILE A 243 19.30 11.03 -10.24
N MET A 244 18.53 9.98 -9.95
CA MET A 244 17.24 10.09 -9.27
C MET A 244 17.40 10.04 -7.75
N GLN A 245 16.98 11.10 -7.06
CA GLN A 245 17.04 11.17 -5.59
C GLN A 245 15.94 10.35 -4.91
N LYS A 246 14.81 10.13 -5.59
CA LYS A 246 13.66 9.38 -5.09
C LYS A 246 13.11 8.50 -6.20
N MET A 247 12.92 7.22 -5.90
CA MET A 247 12.25 6.27 -6.80
C MET A 247 10.93 5.86 -6.17
N VAL A 248 9.83 6.04 -6.91
CA VAL A 248 8.48 5.72 -6.45
C VAL A 248 7.84 4.80 -7.48
N VAL A 249 7.10 3.81 -7.00
CA VAL A 249 6.32 2.88 -7.83
C VAL A 249 4.87 2.91 -7.40
N ASP A 250 3.97 2.43 -8.24
CA ASP A 250 2.56 2.23 -7.91
C ASP A 250 2.37 1.03 -6.95
N ASP A 251 3.02 -0.10 -7.26
CA ASP A 251 2.99 -1.33 -6.46
C ASP A 251 4.29 -2.12 -6.58
N TRP A 252 5.05 -2.22 -5.49
CA TRP A 252 6.32 -2.93 -5.45
C TRP A 252 6.16 -4.44 -5.63
N GLY A 253 5.05 -5.00 -5.17
CA GLY A 253 4.71 -6.42 -5.36
C GLY A 253 4.61 -6.80 -6.84
N GLN A 254 4.06 -5.91 -7.66
CA GLN A 254 3.94 -6.08 -9.11
C GLN A 254 5.24 -5.79 -9.85
N CYS A 255 6.07 -4.86 -9.37
CA CYS A 255 7.41 -4.64 -9.95
C CYS A 255 8.28 -5.92 -9.91
N LYS A 256 8.08 -6.79 -8.92
CA LYS A 256 8.88 -8.01 -8.73
C LYS A 256 8.50 -9.19 -9.63
N GLY A 257 7.35 -9.16 -10.32
CA GLY A 257 6.85 -10.31 -11.08
C GLY A 257 6.45 -9.98 -12.52
N GLY A 258 6.54 -10.94 -13.42
CA GLY A 258 6.17 -10.79 -14.84
C GLY A 258 7.33 -10.37 -15.74
N LYS A 259 7.06 -10.27 -17.05
CA LYS A 259 8.06 -9.94 -18.10
C LYS A 259 8.06 -8.48 -18.55
N PHE A 260 7.06 -7.71 -18.13
CA PHE A 260 6.85 -6.32 -18.56
C PHE A 260 7.20 -5.31 -17.46
N GLY A 261 7.41 -4.06 -17.86
CA GLY A 261 7.61 -2.93 -16.98
C GLY A 261 8.75 -2.02 -17.42
N SER A 262 8.51 -0.70 -17.38
CA SER A 262 9.48 0.33 -17.77
C SER A 262 10.79 0.30 -16.98
N LEU A 263 10.73 -0.13 -15.71
CA LEU A 263 11.87 -0.24 -14.79
C LEU A 263 12.28 -1.70 -14.49
N ARG A 264 11.82 -2.68 -15.30
CA ARG A 264 12.11 -4.11 -15.09
C ARG A 264 13.61 -4.38 -14.97
N ALA A 265 14.40 -3.86 -15.92
CA ALA A 265 15.84 -4.06 -15.93
C ALA A 265 16.52 -3.47 -14.68
N HIS A 266 16.00 -2.35 -14.14
CA HIS A 266 16.51 -1.75 -12.90
C HIS A 266 16.20 -2.63 -11.68
N VAL A 267 15.04 -3.29 -11.65
CA VAL A 267 14.70 -4.26 -10.60
C VAL A 267 15.60 -5.49 -10.68
N GLU A 268 15.79 -6.06 -11.88
CA GLU A 268 16.62 -7.25 -12.10
C GLU A 268 18.10 -7.03 -11.78
N THR A 269 18.61 -5.84 -12.10
CA THR A 269 20.00 -5.46 -11.79
C THR A 269 20.19 -4.98 -10.34
N GLY A 270 19.11 -4.88 -9.55
CA GLY A 270 19.15 -4.41 -8.17
C GLY A 270 19.33 -2.89 -8.00
N ARG A 271 19.35 -2.12 -9.09
CA ARG A 271 19.38 -0.64 -9.08
C ARG A 271 18.12 -0.06 -8.45
N LEU A 272 16.97 -0.68 -8.73
CA LEU A 272 15.72 -0.48 -8.00
C LEU A 272 15.45 -1.70 -7.11
N SER A 273 15.43 -1.50 -5.79
CA SER A 273 15.25 -2.56 -4.80
C SER A 273 14.47 -2.03 -3.59
N GLU A 274 14.09 -2.90 -2.65
CA GLU A 274 13.48 -2.47 -1.39
C GLU A 274 14.34 -1.47 -0.60
N LYS A 275 15.66 -1.45 -0.83
CA LYS A 275 16.60 -0.52 -0.18
C LYS A 275 16.67 0.83 -0.88
N THR A 276 16.44 0.87 -2.19
CA THR A 276 16.59 2.08 -3.00
C THR A 276 15.23 2.69 -3.36
N LEU A 277 14.14 1.95 -3.19
CA LEU A 277 12.77 2.44 -3.30
C LEU A 277 12.46 3.45 -2.19
N HIS A 278 11.92 4.61 -2.57
CA HIS A 278 11.52 5.65 -1.62
C HIS A 278 10.18 5.33 -0.96
N ALA A 279 9.16 5.01 -1.76
CA ALA A 279 7.81 4.69 -1.30
C ALA A 279 6.98 4.11 -2.46
N GLU A 280 5.84 3.51 -2.11
CA GLU A 280 4.76 3.27 -3.07
C GLU A 280 3.84 4.51 -3.14
N LEU A 281 3.24 4.76 -4.30
CA LEU A 281 2.42 5.95 -4.52
C LEU A 281 1.23 6.02 -3.58
N GLY A 282 0.60 4.87 -3.27
CA GLY A 282 -0.49 4.80 -2.29
C GLY A 282 -0.07 5.30 -0.91
N GLN A 283 1.16 4.98 -0.47
CA GLN A 283 1.70 5.44 0.82
C GLN A 283 1.93 6.96 0.83
N ILE A 284 2.29 7.54 -0.32
CA ILE A 284 2.44 8.99 -0.46
C ILE A 284 1.06 9.66 -0.43
N ALA A 285 0.10 9.16 -1.21
CA ALA A 285 -1.26 9.69 -1.28
C ALA A 285 -1.98 9.61 0.08
N ALA A 286 -1.81 8.51 0.81
CA ALA A 286 -2.38 8.32 2.15
C ALA A 286 -1.73 9.21 3.23
N GLY A 287 -0.70 10.00 2.92
CA GLY A 287 0.03 10.80 3.91
C GLY A 287 0.95 9.99 4.82
N VAL A 288 1.02 8.65 4.63
CA VAL A 288 1.85 7.74 5.41
C VAL A 288 3.33 8.12 5.31
N ALA A 289 3.78 8.54 4.12
CA ALA A 289 5.13 9.05 3.94
C ALA A 289 5.41 10.29 4.81
N HIS A 290 4.42 11.16 5.00
CA HIS A 290 4.56 12.32 5.89
C HIS A 290 4.62 11.88 7.37
N GLU A 291 3.76 10.94 7.75
CA GLU A 291 3.74 10.36 9.11
C GLU A 291 4.99 9.57 9.47
N ILE A 292 5.71 8.99 8.49
CA ILE A 292 7.02 8.35 8.69
C ILE A 292 8.14 9.39 8.68
N ASN A 293 8.10 10.38 7.79
CA ASN A 293 9.19 11.36 7.68
C ASN A 293 9.26 12.31 8.89
N GLN A 294 8.13 12.61 9.53
CA GLN A 294 8.08 13.40 10.76
C GLN A 294 8.93 12.81 11.91
N PRO A 295 8.73 11.55 12.34
CA PRO A 295 9.56 10.93 13.37
C PRO A 295 11.01 10.75 12.92
N VAL A 296 11.28 10.50 11.63
CA VAL A 296 12.67 10.45 11.10
C VAL A 296 13.37 11.79 11.24
N ALA A 297 12.71 12.90 10.90
CA ALA A 297 13.26 14.24 11.08
C ALA A 297 13.53 14.54 12.57
N ALA A 298 12.61 14.14 13.45
CA ALA A 298 12.77 14.29 14.90
C ALA A 298 13.96 13.46 15.44
N ILE A 299 14.13 12.22 14.98
CA ILE A 299 15.29 11.37 15.34
C ILE A 299 16.60 12.08 15.02
N ARG A 300 16.72 12.65 13.81
CA ARG A 300 17.92 13.38 13.41
C ARG A 300 18.20 14.56 14.34
N THR A 301 17.18 15.38 14.62
CA THR A 301 17.32 16.53 15.53
C THR A 301 17.70 16.11 16.94
N TYR A 302 17.09 15.07 17.49
CA TYR A 302 17.45 14.57 18.83
C TYR A 302 18.87 14.00 18.86
N ALA A 303 19.31 13.32 17.80
CA ALA A 303 20.66 12.77 17.70
C ALA A 303 21.72 13.88 17.65
N GLU A 304 21.52 14.91 16.80
CA GLU A 304 22.40 16.08 16.73
C GLU A 304 22.49 16.82 18.07
N ASN A 305 21.36 17.02 18.73
CA ASN A 305 21.32 17.67 20.04
C ASN A 305 21.94 16.81 21.15
N ALA A 306 21.79 15.48 21.09
CA ALA A 306 22.42 14.58 22.05
C ALA A 306 23.95 14.70 21.98
N GLY A 307 24.53 14.75 20.77
CA GLY A 307 25.96 15.01 20.58
C GLY A 307 26.40 16.32 21.24
N ARG A 308 25.71 17.43 20.96
CA ARG A 308 26.00 18.74 21.58
C ARG A 308 25.88 18.74 23.10
N PHE A 309 24.92 17.99 23.65
CA PHE A 309 24.78 17.87 25.11
C PHE A 309 25.89 17.04 25.74
N LEU A 310 26.38 16.01 25.07
CA LEU A 310 27.55 15.25 25.51
C LEU A 310 28.81 16.11 25.49
N ASP A 311 29.03 16.89 24.43
CA ASP A 311 30.18 17.81 24.32
C ASP A 311 30.21 18.87 25.43
N SER A 312 29.03 19.22 25.96
CA SER A 312 28.87 20.20 27.06
C SER A 312 28.69 19.55 28.44
N GLY A 313 28.92 18.25 28.58
CA GLY A 313 28.83 17.52 29.85
C GLY A 313 27.40 17.33 30.41
N LYS A 314 26.37 17.67 29.63
CA LYS A 314 24.95 17.59 30.01
C LYS A 314 24.37 16.20 29.72
N THR A 315 24.89 15.20 30.41
CA THR A 315 24.56 13.77 30.21
C THR A 315 23.06 13.47 30.39
N GLY A 316 22.36 14.12 31.32
CA GLY A 316 20.92 13.95 31.52
C GLY A 316 20.08 14.36 30.31
N SER A 317 20.40 15.51 29.69
CA SER A 317 19.70 15.98 28.48
C SER A 317 20.02 15.12 27.26
N ALA A 318 21.26 14.63 27.14
CA ALA A 318 21.62 13.67 26.10
C ALA A 318 20.83 12.34 26.24
N SER A 319 20.70 11.83 27.46
CA SER A 319 19.92 10.63 27.76
C SER A 319 18.44 10.80 27.37
N GLY A 320 17.82 11.93 27.72
CA GLY A 320 16.44 12.24 27.33
C GLY A 320 16.23 12.30 25.81
N ASN A 321 17.20 12.83 25.06
CA ASN A 321 17.15 12.79 23.59
C ASN A 321 17.27 11.37 23.04
N LEU A 322 18.14 10.52 23.61
CA LEU A 322 18.25 9.12 23.21
C LEU A 322 16.95 8.35 23.47
N THR A 323 16.29 8.57 24.60
CA THR A 323 14.95 8.01 24.87
C THR A 323 13.91 8.47 23.84
N SER A 324 13.96 9.74 23.45
CA SER A 324 13.06 10.29 22.43
C SER A 324 13.30 9.67 21.06
N ILE A 325 14.56 9.40 20.68
CA ILE A 325 14.91 8.66 19.46
C ILE A 325 14.28 7.27 19.47
N VAL A 326 14.43 6.51 20.56
CA VAL A 326 13.83 5.17 20.70
C VAL A 326 12.32 5.22 20.50
N SER A 327 11.63 6.16 21.15
CA SER A 327 10.18 6.31 20.98
C SER A 327 9.75 6.66 19.55
N MET A 328 10.52 7.49 18.84
CA MET A 328 10.26 7.78 17.42
C MET A 328 10.50 6.55 16.54
N THR A 329 11.51 5.72 16.84
CA THR A 329 11.73 4.46 16.11
C THR A 329 10.60 3.45 16.34
N GLU A 330 10.05 3.37 17.54
CA GLU A 330 8.87 2.54 17.85
C GLU A 330 7.64 3.02 17.08
N ARG A 331 7.43 4.33 16.99
CA ARG A 331 6.33 4.94 16.22
C ARG A 331 6.43 4.60 14.73
N ILE A 332 7.62 4.69 14.14
CA ILE A 332 7.87 4.25 12.76
C ILE A 332 7.58 2.75 12.62
N GLY A 333 7.98 1.93 13.60
CA GLY A 333 7.69 0.50 13.65
C GLY A 333 6.19 0.20 13.65
N ALA A 334 5.38 0.97 14.36
CA ALA A 334 3.92 0.80 14.40
C ALA A 334 3.25 1.21 13.07
N ILE A 335 3.67 2.31 12.46
CA ILE A 335 3.18 2.76 11.14
C ILE A 335 3.52 1.71 10.08
N THR A 336 4.79 1.31 9.99
CA THR A 336 5.26 0.31 9.01
C THR A 336 4.71 -1.09 9.27
N GLY A 337 4.44 -1.44 10.53
CA GLY A 337 3.76 -2.67 10.91
C GLY A 337 2.35 -2.75 10.34
N THR A 338 1.58 -1.66 10.45
CA THR A 338 0.21 -1.57 9.90
C THR A 338 0.21 -1.76 8.38
N LEU A 339 1.14 -1.12 7.67
CA LEU A 339 1.29 -1.28 6.21
C LEU A 339 1.64 -2.72 5.82
N ARG A 340 2.51 -3.38 6.60
CA ARG A 340 2.94 -4.77 6.35
C ARG A 340 1.83 -5.79 6.59
N THR A 341 0.93 -5.56 7.55
CA THR A 341 -0.18 -6.47 7.86
C THR A 341 -1.14 -6.60 6.68
N PHE A 342 -1.37 -5.52 5.94
CA PHE A 342 -2.27 -5.52 4.79
C PHE A 342 -1.58 -5.79 3.43
N ALA A 343 -0.31 -5.41 3.28
CA ALA A 343 0.42 -5.52 2.00
C ALA A 343 1.03 -6.90 1.72
N ARG A 344 0.83 -7.94 2.56
CA ARG A 344 1.54 -9.22 2.35
C ARG A 344 0.70 -10.49 2.42
N ARG A 345 0.68 -11.11 1.22
CA ARG A 345 0.61 -12.54 0.84
C ARG A 345 0.82 -13.56 1.98
N PRO A 346 0.10 -14.70 1.96
CA PRO A 346 0.24 -15.79 2.93
C PRO A 346 1.67 -16.35 2.87
N GLY A 347 2.46 -16.07 3.91
CA GLY A 347 3.92 -16.24 3.83
C GLY A 347 4.58 -16.97 4.99
N VAL A 348 3.85 -17.30 6.06
CA VAL A 348 4.34 -18.27 7.05
C VAL A 348 3.30 -19.36 7.14
N ALA A 349 3.60 -20.52 6.57
CA ALA A 349 2.72 -21.67 6.63
C ALA A 349 2.40 -21.96 8.11
N ALA A 350 1.13 -22.14 8.42
CA ALA A 350 0.73 -22.66 9.71
C ALA A 350 1.34 -24.07 9.85
N SER A 351 1.94 -24.34 11.00
CA SER A 351 2.45 -25.66 11.37
C SER A 351 1.82 -26.09 12.68
N PRO A 352 1.82 -27.40 13.00
CA PRO A 352 1.55 -27.86 14.35
C PRO A 352 2.44 -27.13 15.35
N LEU A 353 1.83 -26.44 16.31
CA LEU A 353 2.51 -25.63 17.30
C LEU A 353 1.95 -25.93 18.70
N PRO A 354 2.78 -26.45 19.62
CA PRO A 354 2.42 -26.51 21.03
C PRO A 354 2.24 -25.09 21.58
N VAL A 355 1.05 -24.78 22.11
CA VAL A 355 0.71 -23.41 22.53
C VAL A 355 1.68 -22.83 23.57
N ARG A 356 2.25 -23.67 24.45
CA ARG A 356 3.24 -23.24 25.43
C ARG A 356 4.50 -22.62 24.80
N GLU A 357 4.92 -23.07 23.62
CA GLU A 357 6.09 -22.50 22.94
C GLU A 357 5.88 -21.04 22.52
N ALA A 358 4.64 -20.67 22.16
CA ALA A 358 4.29 -19.29 21.84
C ALA A 358 4.16 -18.44 23.11
N ILE A 359 3.66 -19.01 24.20
CA ILE A 359 3.62 -18.34 25.52
C ILE A 359 5.04 -18.05 26.00
N ASP A 360 5.93 -19.04 25.93
CA ASP A 360 7.32 -18.89 26.35
C ASP A 360 8.07 -17.88 25.48
N GLY A 361 7.82 -17.88 24.16
CA GLY A 361 8.33 -16.86 23.25
C GLY A 361 7.88 -15.46 23.62
N ALA A 362 6.58 -15.26 23.84
CA ALA A 362 6.02 -13.96 24.22
C ALA A 362 6.56 -13.46 25.58
N LEU A 363 6.66 -14.34 26.58
CA LEU A 363 7.22 -14.01 27.90
C LEU A 363 8.72 -13.69 27.83
N SER A 364 9.48 -14.41 26.98
CA SER A 364 10.91 -14.14 26.77
C SER A 364 11.12 -12.74 26.18
N LEU A 365 10.34 -12.37 25.16
CA LEU A 365 10.38 -11.05 24.53
C LEU A 365 10.06 -9.90 25.50
N LEU A 366 9.23 -10.15 26.51
CA LEU A 366 8.82 -9.16 27.51
C LEU A 366 9.57 -9.25 28.84
N SER A 367 10.57 -10.11 28.96
CA SER A 367 11.27 -10.42 30.22
C SER A 367 11.83 -9.18 30.93
N GLY A 368 12.41 -8.23 30.20
CA GLY A 368 12.91 -6.97 30.75
C GLY A 368 11.80 -6.13 31.38
N ARG A 369 10.72 -5.92 30.63
CA ARG A 369 9.58 -5.11 31.08
C ARG A 369 8.81 -5.74 32.25
N ILE A 370 8.65 -7.07 32.24
CA ILE A 370 8.03 -7.82 33.34
C ILE A 370 8.84 -7.58 34.63
N ARG A 371 10.17 -7.71 34.57
CA ARG A 371 11.06 -7.46 35.70
C ARG A 371 10.96 -6.01 36.20
N ASP A 372 10.98 -5.04 35.29
CA ASP A 372 10.95 -3.62 35.66
C ASP A 372 9.59 -3.19 36.27
N SER A 373 8.51 -3.87 35.88
CA SER A 373 7.16 -3.61 36.40
C SER A 373 6.83 -4.29 37.74
N GLY A 374 7.64 -5.25 38.20
CA GLY A 374 7.35 -6.03 39.41
C GLY A 374 6.13 -6.96 39.30
N VAL A 375 5.60 -7.19 38.10
CA VAL A 375 4.43 -8.04 37.86
C VAL A 375 4.71 -9.51 38.13
N THR A 376 3.81 -10.16 38.86
CA THR A 376 3.80 -11.61 39.03
C THR A 376 3.10 -12.30 37.86
N ILE A 377 3.82 -13.16 37.14
CA ILE A 377 3.26 -13.98 36.05
C ILE A 377 2.87 -15.36 36.58
N VAL A 378 1.59 -15.70 36.50
CA VAL A 378 1.07 -17.05 36.76
C VAL A 378 0.94 -17.79 35.43
N ARG A 379 1.73 -18.86 35.28
CA ARG A 379 1.76 -19.69 34.06
C ARG A 379 0.69 -20.78 34.08
N PRO A 380 0.32 -21.35 32.91
CA PRO A 380 -0.69 -22.40 32.84
C PRO A 380 -0.27 -23.65 33.63
N ARG A 381 -1.18 -24.20 34.43
CA ARG A 381 -0.96 -25.41 35.26
C ARG A 381 -0.80 -26.67 34.40
N GLY A 382 -0.06 -27.66 34.90
CA GLY A 382 0.15 -28.97 34.25
C GLY A 382 1.27 -28.99 33.20
N ASN A 383 1.62 -30.19 32.73
CA ASN A 383 2.69 -30.40 31.73
C ASN A 383 2.17 -30.57 30.29
N ALA A 384 0.86 -30.76 30.10
CA ALA A 384 0.28 -30.84 28.77
C ALA A 384 0.33 -29.47 28.06
N SER A 385 0.61 -29.48 26.76
CA SER A 385 0.51 -28.33 25.88
C SER A 385 -0.32 -28.76 24.67
N PRO A 386 -1.59 -28.35 24.58
CA PRO A 386 -2.36 -28.64 23.38
C PRO A 386 -1.71 -27.99 22.16
N VAL A 387 -1.91 -28.62 21.01
CA VAL A 387 -1.29 -28.23 19.74
C VAL A 387 -2.34 -27.59 18.85
N VAL A 388 -1.96 -26.53 18.15
CA VAL A 388 -2.83 -25.79 17.19
C VAL A 388 -2.10 -25.64 15.85
N MET A 389 -2.83 -25.44 14.76
CA MET A 389 -2.24 -25.05 13.47
C MET A 389 -2.00 -23.54 13.47
N ALA A 390 -0.76 -23.12 13.74
CA ALA A 390 -0.43 -21.69 13.74
C ALA A 390 1.00 -21.41 13.33
N SER A 391 1.23 -20.20 12.84
CA SER A 391 2.57 -19.64 12.79
C SER A 391 2.97 -19.20 14.19
N ARG A 392 4.10 -19.71 14.70
CA ARG A 392 4.66 -19.33 16.02
C ARG A 392 4.75 -17.82 16.19
N ILE A 393 5.33 -17.13 15.21
CA ILE A 393 5.53 -15.68 15.22
C ILE A 393 4.18 -14.95 15.31
N ARG A 394 3.15 -15.43 14.59
CA ARG A 394 1.83 -14.79 14.58
C ARG A 394 1.11 -14.98 15.92
N LEU A 395 1.17 -16.16 16.52
CA LEU A 395 0.57 -16.40 17.85
C LEU A 395 1.33 -15.65 18.95
N GLU A 396 2.65 -15.60 18.90
CA GLU A 396 3.49 -14.78 19.78
C GLU A 396 3.11 -13.30 19.69
N GLN A 397 2.86 -12.78 18.48
CA GLN A 397 2.47 -11.39 18.27
C GLN A 397 1.16 -11.03 18.99
N ILE A 398 0.14 -11.91 18.93
CA ILE A 398 -1.11 -11.72 19.68
C ILE A 398 -0.80 -11.69 21.18
N LEU A 399 -0.06 -12.69 21.69
CA LEU A 399 0.25 -12.81 23.11
C LEU A 399 1.07 -11.65 23.64
N VAL A 400 2.08 -11.19 22.90
CA VAL A 400 2.87 -10.00 23.25
C VAL A 400 1.97 -8.76 23.35
N ASN A 401 1.06 -8.57 22.41
CA ASN A 401 0.13 -7.44 22.45
C ASN A 401 -0.79 -7.50 23.68
N LEU A 402 -1.38 -8.67 23.98
CA LEU A 402 -2.22 -8.84 25.17
C LEU A 402 -1.44 -8.60 26.48
N LEU A 403 -0.24 -9.17 26.58
CA LEU A 403 0.63 -9.00 27.75
C LEU A 403 1.11 -7.54 27.91
N GLN A 404 1.43 -6.84 26.83
CA GLN A 404 1.78 -5.42 26.89
C GLN A 404 0.59 -4.57 27.34
N ASN A 405 -0.62 -4.88 26.88
CA ASN A 405 -1.84 -4.20 27.33
C ASN A 405 -2.09 -4.40 28.82
N ALA A 406 -1.91 -5.62 29.32
CA ALA A 406 -1.98 -5.92 30.75
C ALA A 406 -0.92 -5.16 31.56
N LEU A 407 0.36 -5.20 31.13
CA LEU A 407 1.45 -4.48 31.78
C LEU A 407 1.23 -2.96 31.84
N ASP A 408 0.65 -2.38 30.78
CA ASP A 408 0.31 -0.96 30.77
C ASP A 408 -0.84 -0.60 31.72
N ALA A 409 -1.84 -1.46 31.82
CA ALA A 409 -3.02 -1.22 32.65
C ALA A 409 -2.70 -1.28 34.17
N MET A 410 -1.64 -1.99 34.56
CA MET A 410 -1.32 -2.24 35.97
C MET A 410 -0.18 -1.38 36.54
N LYS A 411 0.24 -0.29 35.87
CA LYS A 411 1.38 0.53 36.32
C LYS A 411 1.25 1.03 37.77
N ASP A 412 0.03 1.37 38.18
CA ASP A 412 -0.28 1.90 39.52
C ASP A 412 -1.07 0.89 40.38
N GLN A 413 -1.08 -0.39 39.98
CA GLN A 413 -1.86 -1.43 40.66
C GLN A 413 -1.05 -2.05 41.80
N PRO A 414 -1.57 -2.12 43.04
CA PRO A 414 -0.94 -2.89 44.11
C PRO A 414 -0.94 -4.39 43.78
N ASP A 415 0.18 -5.06 44.06
CA ASP A 415 0.42 -6.48 43.80
C ASP A 415 0.01 -6.92 42.38
N PRO A 416 0.65 -6.36 41.33
CA PRO A 416 0.19 -6.54 39.96
C PRO A 416 0.46 -7.96 39.47
N ARG A 417 -0.56 -8.61 38.90
CA ARG A 417 -0.57 -10.04 38.54
C ARG A 417 -1.19 -10.25 37.17
N ILE A 418 -0.51 -11.03 36.33
CA ILE A 418 -1.05 -11.55 35.07
C ILE A 418 -1.14 -13.07 35.17
N GLU A 419 -2.29 -13.62 34.85
CA GLU A 419 -2.55 -15.04 34.79
C GLU A 419 -2.80 -15.47 33.34
N ILE A 420 -2.04 -16.49 32.91
CA ILE A 420 -2.20 -17.13 31.61
C ILE A 420 -2.77 -18.52 31.84
N GLU A 421 -3.96 -18.78 31.31
CA GLU A 421 -4.64 -20.07 31.44
C GLU A 421 -4.75 -20.75 30.07
N LEU A 422 -4.62 -22.08 30.10
CA LEU A 422 -4.92 -22.96 28.99
C LEU A 422 -6.06 -23.87 29.40
N ALA A 423 -7.14 -23.85 28.63
CA ALA A 423 -8.25 -24.78 28.79
C ALA A 423 -8.54 -25.48 27.47
N GLU A 424 -8.76 -26.79 27.53
CA GLU A 424 -9.18 -27.58 26.39
C GLU A 424 -10.69 -27.82 26.50
N ARG A 425 -11.42 -27.53 25.42
CA ARG A 425 -12.87 -27.79 25.31
C ARG A 425 -13.14 -28.44 23.97
N ASP A 426 -13.51 -29.72 23.97
CA ASP A 426 -13.79 -30.50 22.76
C ASP A 426 -12.64 -30.42 21.73
N ASP A 427 -12.88 -29.82 20.57
CA ASP A 427 -11.89 -29.60 19.50
C ASP A 427 -11.20 -28.22 19.58
N ARG A 428 -11.28 -27.54 20.73
CA ARG A 428 -10.80 -26.17 20.93
C ARG A 428 -9.80 -26.04 22.07
N VAL A 429 -8.89 -25.09 21.89
CA VAL A 429 -7.95 -24.60 22.91
C VAL A 429 -8.27 -23.15 23.19
N LEU A 430 -8.54 -22.85 24.46
CA LEU A 430 -8.75 -21.51 24.96
C LEU A 430 -7.48 -21.03 25.67
N ILE A 431 -6.92 -19.92 25.18
CA ILE A 431 -5.76 -19.24 25.77
C ILE A 431 -6.26 -17.95 26.38
N SER A 432 -6.30 -17.87 27.71
CA SER A 432 -6.79 -16.69 28.42
C SER A 432 -5.64 -15.92 29.04
N VAL A 433 -5.60 -14.60 28.83
CA VAL A 433 -4.68 -13.67 29.47
C VAL A 433 -5.52 -12.73 30.34
N ARG A 434 -5.34 -12.82 31.66
CA ARG A 434 -6.08 -12.05 32.64
C ARG A 434 -5.14 -11.21 33.49
N ASP A 435 -5.45 -9.93 33.65
CA ASP A 435 -4.78 -9.05 34.61
C ASP A 435 -5.66 -8.78 35.83
N ASN A 436 -5.08 -8.17 36.88
CA ASN A 436 -5.81 -7.67 38.05
C ASN A 436 -5.83 -6.13 38.12
N GLY A 437 -5.75 -5.46 36.98
CA GLY A 437 -5.80 -4.00 36.88
C GLY A 437 -7.21 -3.42 37.07
N PRO A 438 -7.43 -2.16 36.69
CA PRO A 438 -8.72 -1.48 36.87
C PRO A 438 -9.85 -2.02 35.97
N GLY A 439 -9.53 -2.88 35.00
CA GLY A 439 -10.48 -3.38 34.01
C GLY A 439 -10.82 -2.35 32.94
N LEU A 440 -11.90 -2.62 32.18
CA LEU A 440 -12.36 -1.76 31.09
C LEU A 440 -13.76 -1.22 31.41
N GLY A 441 -13.95 0.09 31.26
CA GLY A 441 -15.27 0.71 31.34
C GLY A 441 -16.20 0.26 30.20
N PRO A 442 -17.54 0.40 30.33
CA PRO A 442 -18.51 -0.11 29.34
C PRO A 442 -18.30 0.44 27.92
N GLU A 443 -17.95 1.73 27.82
CA GLU A 443 -17.66 2.41 26.55
C GLU A 443 -16.36 1.91 25.91
N ALA A 444 -15.31 1.75 26.72
CA ALA A 444 -14.02 1.20 26.25
C ALA A 444 -14.15 -0.27 25.80
N ALA A 445 -14.98 -1.06 26.47
CA ALA A 445 -15.26 -2.45 26.09
C ALA A 445 -16.05 -2.56 24.77
N GLY A 446 -17.03 -1.68 24.56
CA GLY A 446 -17.82 -1.64 23.31
C GLY A 446 -17.01 -1.22 22.08
N ASN A 447 -15.98 -0.41 22.28
CA ASN A 447 -15.15 0.13 21.20
C ASN A 447 -13.79 -0.55 21.05
N LEU A 448 -13.51 -1.59 21.84
CA LEU A 448 -12.19 -2.16 22.06
C LEU A 448 -11.52 -2.75 20.80
N PHE A 449 -12.35 -3.21 19.86
CA PHE A 449 -11.92 -3.81 18.58
C PHE A 449 -12.17 -2.87 17.39
N MET A 450 -12.43 -1.59 17.64
CA MET A 450 -12.50 -0.59 16.58
C MET A 450 -11.12 0.04 16.33
N PRO A 451 -10.70 0.25 15.06
CA PRO A 451 -9.44 0.90 14.73
C PRO A 451 -9.34 2.31 15.33
N PHE A 452 -8.13 2.69 15.75
CA PHE A 452 -7.79 4.02 16.30
C PHE A 452 -8.46 4.36 17.64
N GLN A 453 -9.18 3.41 18.25
CA GLN A 453 -9.72 3.56 19.59
C GLN A 453 -8.68 3.12 20.62
N THR A 454 -8.24 4.06 21.45
CA THR A 454 -7.20 3.86 22.47
C THR A 454 -7.48 4.74 23.68
N THR A 455 -7.34 4.17 24.86
CA THR A 455 -7.36 4.90 26.14
C THR A 455 -5.96 5.33 26.58
N LYS A 456 -4.92 4.99 25.82
CA LYS A 456 -3.51 5.28 26.13
C LYS A 456 -3.07 6.59 25.46
N GLU A 457 -2.48 7.51 26.21
CA GLU A 457 -1.90 8.79 25.72
C GLU A 457 -0.90 8.64 24.55
N LYS A 458 -0.23 7.48 24.44
CA LYS A 458 0.79 7.19 23.40
C LYS A 458 0.46 5.96 22.53
N GLY A 459 -0.73 5.38 22.66
CA GLY A 459 -1.12 4.19 21.89
C GLY A 459 -1.92 4.56 20.64
N LEU A 460 -1.71 3.87 19.52
CA LEU A 460 -2.46 4.11 18.27
C LEU A 460 -3.83 3.41 18.20
N GLY A 461 -4.18 2.57 19.17
CA GLY A 461 -5.48 1.87 19.18
C GLY A 461 -5.63 0.75 18.13
N LEU A 462 -4.52 0.18 17.66
CA LEU A 462 -4.53 -0.83 16.59
C LEU A 462 -4.18 -2.25 17.06
N GLY A 463 -3.57 -2.40 18.25
CA GLY A 463 -3.02 -3.68 18.69
C GLY A 463 -4.05 -4.81 18.79
N LEU A 464 -5.24 -4.52 19.34
CA LEU A 464 -6.30 -5.51 19.49
C LEU A 464 -7.03 -5.83 18.18
N VAL A 465 -7.14 -4.85 17.26
CA VAL A 465 -7.65 -5.06 15.90
C VAL A 465 -6.75 -6.02 15.13
N ILE A 466 -5.43 -5.75 15.14
CA ILE A 466 -4.43 -6.63 14.52
C ILE A 466 -4.48 -8.03 15.16
N SER A 467 -4.65 -8.12 16.48
CA SER A 467 -4.77 -9.42 17.16
C SER A 467 -6.02 -10.20 16.72
N GLN A 468 -7.13 -9.50 16.47
CA GLN A 468 -8.38 -10.10 16.00
C GLN A 468 -8.26 -10.60 14.55
N GLU A 469 -7.57 -9.87 13.69
CA GLU A 469 -7.28 -10.31 12.32
C GLU A 469 -6.35 -11.54 12.31
N ILE A 470 -5.26 -11.50 13.09
CA ILE A 470 -4.32 -12.63 13.19
C ILE A 470 -5.05 -13.89 13.67
N VAL A 471 -5.88 -13.81 14.71
CA VAL A 471 -6.58 -15.01 15.22
C VAL A 471 -7.62 -15.53 14.22
N GLN A 472 -8.28 -14.65 13.46
CA GLN A 472 -9.20 -15.05 12.40
C GLN A 472 -8.47 -15.79 11.27
N GLU A 473 -7.28 -15.33 10.88
CA GLU A 473 -6.43 -16.05 9.92
C GLU A 473 -5.99 -17.43 10.43
N LEU A 474 -5.81 -17.59 11.75
CA LEU A 474 -5.55 -18.86 12.40
C LEU A 474 -6.81 -19.74 12.55
N GLY A 475 -7.97 -19.31 12.04
CA GLY A 475 -9.24 -20.02 12.13
C GLY A 475 -9.91 -19.94 13.50
N GLY A 476 -9.56 -18.93 14.30
CA GLY A 476 -10.02 -18.73 15.67
C GLY A 476 -10.74 -17.42 15.93
N THR A 477 -10.97 -17.12 17.20
CA THR A 477 -11.56 -15.85 17.65
C THR A 477 -10.82 -15.28 18.86
N LEU A 478 -10.87 -13.95 19.02
CA LEU A 478 -10.37 -13.23 20.19
C LEU A 478 -11.54 -12.47 20.78
N ARG A 479 -11.78 -12.64 22.08
CA ARG A 479 -12.86 -11.97 22.80
C ARG A 479 -12.38 -11.39 24.12
N LEU A 480 -13.06 -10.34 24.56
CA LEU A 480 -13.02 -9.90 25.95
C LEU A 480 -14.06 -10.70 26.72
N ASP A 481 -13.65 -11.41 27.76
CA ASP A 481 -14.59 -12.11 28.64
C ASP A 481 -15.24 -11.10 29.62
N PRO A 482 -16.55 -11.24 29.90
CA PRO A 482 -17.22 -10.44 30.92
C PRO A 482 -16.65 -10.79 32.29
N GLY A 483 -15.70 -9.98 32.77
CA GLY A 483 -15.00 -10.20 34.02
C GLY A 483 -15.89 -10.04 35.25
N ASN A 484 -15.39 -10.50 36.39
CA ASN A 484 -16.10 -10.56 37.67
C ASN A 484 -15.98 -9.23 38.47
N GLY A 485 -15.49 -8.15 37.85
CA GLY A 485 -15.34 -6.84 38.48
C GLY A 485 -13.90 -6.39 38.80
N SER A 486 -12.86 -7.18 38.50
CA SER A 486 -11.45 -6.78 38.62
C SER A 486 -10.63 -7.22 37.40
N GLY A 487 -9.91 -6.29 36.76
CA GLY A 487 -9.03 -6.55 35.62
C GLY A 487 -9.73 -6.80 34.28
N ALA A 488 -8.93 -6.95 33.22
CA ALA A 488 -9.40 -7.40 31.91
C ALA A 488 -9.00 -8.86 31.65
N SER A 489 -9.84 -9.59 30.90
CA SER A 489 -9.62 -11.00 30.56
C SER A 489 -9.86 -11.19 29.07
N PHE A 490 -8.80 -11.48 28.32
CA PHE A 490 -8.89 -11.74 26.88
C PHE A 490 -8.67 -13.21 26.59
N THR A 491 -9.53 -13.79 25.75
CA THR A 491 -9.47 -15.21 25.40
C THR A 491 -9.34 -15.39 23.90
N ILE A 492 -8.28 -16.09 23.52
CA ILE A 492 -8.04 -16.61 22.18
C ILE A 492 -8.64 -18.02 22.12
N ASP A 493 -9.49 -18.27 21.13
CA ASP A 493 -10.10 -19.57 20.85
C ASP A 493 -9.56 -20.10 19.53
N LEU A 494 -8.84 -21.22 19.56
CA LEU A 494 -8.23 -21.88 18.39
C LEU A 494 -8.64 -23.34 18.32
N ARG A 495 -8.70 -23.90 17.10
CA ARG A 495 -8.95 -25.32 16.91
C ARG A 495 -7.73 -26.14 17.34
N ARG A 496 -7.97 -27.11 18.24
CA ARG A 496 -6.99 -28.13 18.64
C ARG A 496 -6.76 -29.08 17.48
N ILE A 497 -5.51 -29.47 17.28
CA ILE A 497 -5.16 -30.63 16.45
C ILE A 497 -4.72 -31.78 17.35
N GLU A 498 -5.11 -32.99 16.96
CA GLU A 498 -4.78 -34.23 17.67
C GLU A 498 -3.32 -34.66 17.49
#